data_AF-A0A151JUG3-F1
#
_entry.id   AF-A0A151JUG3-F1
#
_cell.length_a   1.000
_cell.length_b   1.000
_cell.length_c   1.000
_cell.angle_alpha   90.00
_cell.angle_beta   90.00
_cell.angle_gamma   90.00
#
_symmetry.space_group_name_H-M   'P 1'
#
loop_
_entity.id
_entity.type
_entity.pdbx_description
1 polymer ?
#
loop_
_entity_poly.entity_id
_entity_poly.type
_entity_poly.pdbx_seq_one_letter_code
_entity_poly.pdbx_strand_id
1 'polypeptide(L)'
;VFMLIAFNGHWKIVLLQKLEEGLRAGTKLTKKYILYQNNTVEFCLMFNNAFDILNMRNQFAKRTIYKVPLTDKNYKLKAHTDNIIQYISDFKTVQGLLILKIYRKVGFLGFIICLKNTFELWYVLKQLELNYLLTFKFNQNHLKTYFIAIRSRGGFNDNPNAQQFQTAYKRLIVRHEISALEKSNCLINDIHI
;
A
#
# COMPACT_ATOMS: atom_id res chain seq x y z
N VAL A 1 -3.03 -3.84 5.72
CA VAL A 1 -3.99 -3.46 4.66
C VAL A 1 -3.21 -3.22 3.38
N PHE A 2 -2.88 -4.35 2.75
CA PHE A 2 -2.21 -4.40 1.46
C PHE A 2 -3.11 -3.75 0.42
N MET A 3 -2.48 -2.96 -0.45
CA MET A 3 -3.02 -2.45 -1.72
C MET A 3 -4.41 -2.98 -2.04
N LEU A 4 -5.40 -2.11 -1.92
CA LEU A 4 -6.82 -2.37 -2.23
C LEU A 4 -6.97 -2.42 -3.75
N ILE A 5 -6.24 -3.36 -4.35
CA ILE A 5 -6.39 -3.95 -5.68
C ILE A 5 -6.17 -5.46 -5.47
N ALA A 6 -6.88 -6.00 -4.49
CA ALA A 6 -7.61 -7.21 -4.77
C ALA A 6 -9.05 -6.90 -5.19
N PHE A 7 -9.67 -5.78 -4.76
CA PHE A 7 -11.11 -5.58 -5.00
C PHE A 7 -11.55 -4.11 -5.06
N ASN A 8 -12.34 -3.83 -6.09
CA ASN A 8 -13.31 -2.75 -6.27
C ASN A 8 -12.87 -1.47 -6.98
N GLY A 9 -13.18 -1.43 -8.29
CA GLY A 9 -13.64 -0.21 -8.97
C GLY A 9 -12.67 0.40 -9.97
N HIS A 10 -12.84 0.03 -11.25
CA HIS A 10 -12.63 0.93 -12.40
C HIS A 10 -11.22 1.32 -12.89
N TRP A 11 -10.17 0.51 -12.70
CA TRP A 11 -8.97 0.62 -13.54
C TRP A 11 -8.51 -0.74 -14.08
N LYS A 12 -8.87 -1.01 -15.35
CA LYS A 12 -8.47 -2.18 -16.12
C LYS A 12 -6.97 -2.09 -16.45
N ILE A 13 -6.12 -2.68 -15.61
CA ILE A 13 -4.73 -2.98 -15.97
C ILE A 13 -4.71 -4.31 -16.75
N VAL A 14 -4.07 -4.29 -17.92
CA VAL A 14 -4.09 -5.26 -19.03
C VAL A 14 -3.78 -6.73 -18.63
N LEU A 15 -3.22 -6.99 -17.44
CA LEU A 15 -2.96 -8.34 -16.93
C LEU A 15 -4.16 -9.02 -16.25
N LEU A 16 -5.16 -8.26 -15.80
CA LEU A 16 -6.31 -8.77 -15.02
C LEU A 16 -7.43 -9.37 -15.87
N GLN A 17 -7.43 -9.16 -17.20
CA GLN A 17 -8.48 -9.69 -18.08
C GLN A 17 -8.47 -11.22 -18.24
N LYS A 18 -7.41 -11.92 -17.81
CA LYS A 18 -7.30 -13.39 -17.95
C LYS A 18 -7.71 -14.19 -16.71
N LEU A 19 -8.07 -13.54 -15.59
CA LEU A 19 -8.31 -14.23 -14.31
C LEU A 19 -9.62 -13.75 -13.65
N GLU A 20 -10.70 -13.74 -14.42
CA GLU A 20 -12.06 -13.52 -13.91
C GLU A 20 -12.59 -14.77 -13.18
N GLU A 21 -12.07 -15.09 -12.00
CA GLU A 21 -12.79 -15.95 -11.06
C GLU A 21 -12.57 -15.50 -9.60
N GLY A 22 -13.55 -14.79 -9.07
CA GLY A 22 -13.99 -14.83 -7.67
C GLY A 22 -12.93 -14.91 -6.57
N LEU A 23 -11.98 -13.98 -6.52
CA LEU A 23 -11.06 -13.85 -5.39
C LEU A 23 -11.87 -13.47 -4.13
N ARG A 24 -11.66 -14.10 -2.97
CA ARG A 24 -12.24 -13.64 -1.68
C ARG A 24 -11.13 -13.29 -0.72
N ALA A 25 -11.21 -12.11 -0.11
CA ALA A 25 -10.22 -11.65 0.87
C ALA A 25 -10.55 -12.17 2.28
N GLY A 26 -9.52 -12.66 2.99
CA GLY A 26 -9.52 -12.75 4.45
C GLY A 26 -10.15 -14.02 5.05
N THR A 27 -9.30 -14.97 5.41
CA THR A 27 -9.53 -15.83 6.58
C THR A 27 -8.20 -16.06 7.27
N LYS A 28 -8.21 -16.05 8.61
CA LYS A 28 -7.03 -16.20 9.49
C LYS A 28 -6.16 -17.37 9.00
N LEU A 29 -4.88 -17.12 8.73
CA LEU A 29 -3.90 -18.18 8.54
C LEU A 29 -3.73 -18.88 9.90
N THR A 30 -4.07 -20.16 9.97
CA THR A 30 -3.89 -20.98 11.18
C THR A 30 -2.69 -21.93 11.00
N LYS A 31 -2.16 -22.43 12.12
CA LYS A 31 -0.99 -23.35 12.13
C LYS A 31 -1.17 -24.58 11.22
N LYS A 32 -2.40 -24.96 10.90
CA LYS A 32 -2.73 -26.07 9.98
C LYS A 32 -2.26 -25.82 8.53
N TYR A 33 -1.97 -24.57 8.16
CA TYR A 33 -1.58 -24.18 6.80
C TYR A 33 -0.06 -23.97 6.63
N ILE A 34 0.72 -23.94 7.72
CA ILE A 34 2.16 -23.59 7.70
C ILE A 34 2.91 -24.50 8.68
N LEU A 35 3.90 -25.27 8.21
CA LEU A 35 4.78 -26.11 9.02
C LEU A 35 5.92 -25.26 9.61
N TYR A 36 6.16 -25.38 10.92
CA TYR A 36 7.07 -24.53 11.68
C TYR A 36 8.31 -25.29 12.15
N GLN A 37 9.44 -25.16 11.44
CA GLN A 37 10.80 -25.40 11.95
C GLN A 37 11.77 -24.47 11.19
N ASN A 38 12.51 -23.62 11.90
CA ASN A 38 13.52 -22.64 11.43
C ASN A 38 13.14 -21.61 10.34
N ASN A 39 12.15 -21.86 9.50
CA ASN A 39 11.73 -21.03 8.37
C ASN A 39 10.88 -19.79 8.74
N THR A 40 10.45 -19.67 10.00
CA THR A 40 9.62 -18.52 10.44
C THR A 40 10.41 -17.22 10.43
N VAL A 41 11.68 -17.28 10.82
CA VAL A 41 12.56 -16.10 10.85
C VAL A 41 12.76 -15.60 9.42
N GLU A 42 13.05 -16.51 8.49
CA GLU A 42 13.21 -16.19 7.07
C GLU A 42 11.90 -15.65 6.48
N PHE A 43 10.77 -16.28 6.76
CA PHE A 43 9.45 -15.79 6.35
C PHE A 43 9.22 -14.35 6.84
N CYS A 44 9.37 -14.10 8.14
CA CYS A 44 9.20 -12.79 8.72
C CYS A 44 10.15 -11.76 8.09
N LEU A 45 11.40 -12.14 7.83
CA LEU A 45 12.40 -11.28 7.19
C LEU A 45 12.04 -10.94 5.75
N MET A 46 11.66 -11.93 4.93
CA MET A 46 11.28 -11.73 3.53
C MET A 46 10.07 -10.80 3.42
N PHE A 47 9.04 -11.02 4.23
CA PHE A 47 7.87 -10.15 4.24
C PHE A 47 8.17 -8.77 4.82
N ASN A 48 9.00 -8.67 5.87
CA ASN A 48 9.45 -7.37 6.41
C ASN A 48 10.17 -6.54 5.34
N ASN A 49 11.11 -7.16 4.61
CA ASN A 49 11.86 -6.50 3.55
C ASN A 49 10.95 -6.08 2.39
N ALA A 50 10.00 -6.95 1.99
CA ALA A 50 8.98 -6.62 0.99
C ALA A 50 8.14 -5.40 1.41
N PHE A 51 7.74 -5.35 2.68
CA PHE A 51 7.01 -4.22 3.24
C PHE A 51 7.84 -2.93 3.25
N ASP A 52 9.11 -3.01 3.63
CA ASP A 52 10.00 -1.84 3.64
C ASP A 52 10.14 -1.24 2.23
N ILE A 53 10.31 -2.09 1.21
CA ILE A 53 10.36 -1.67 -0.20
C ILE A 53 9.07 -0.97 -0.62
N LEU A 54 7.91 -1.53 -0.28
CA LEU A 54 6.59 -1.01 -0.68
C LEU A 54 6.05 0.13 0.19
N ASN A 55 6.78 0.55 1.23
CA ASN A 55 6.29 1.53 2.22
C ASN A 55 7.33 2.62 2.51
N MET A 56 8.06 3.07 1.49
CA MET A 56 9.07 4.11 1.62
C MET A 56 8.48 5.51 1.72
N ARG A 57 8.74 6.17 2.86
CA ARG A 57 8.12 7.46 3.22
C ARG A 57 9.02 8.67 3.11
N ASN A 58 10.32 8.47 3.33
CA ASN A 58 11.27 9.58 3.49
C ASN A 58 12.53 9.29 2.67
N GLN A 59 12.99 10.31 1.95
CA GLN A 59 14.22 10.28 1.16
C GLN A 59 15.47 10.01 2.02
N PHE A 60 15.51 10.58 3.23
CA PHE A 60 16.65 10.53 4.13
C PHE A 60 16.61 9.34 5.10
N ALA A 61 15.56 8.52 5.05
CA ALA A 61 15.50 7.32 5.87
C ALA A 61 16.53 6.31 5.35
N LYS A 62 17.62 6.11 6.11
CA LYS A 62 18.67 5.12 5.84
C LYS A 62 18.69 4.02 6.90
N ARG A 63 17.51 3.49 7.27
CA ARG A 63 17.41 2.48 8.33
C ARG A 63 17.88 1.10 7.88
N THR A 64 17.53 0.72 6.65
CA THR A 64 17.91 -0.57 6.06
C THR A 64 18.15 -0.38 4.56
N ILE A 65 18.82 -1.33 3.93
CA ILE A 65 19.02 -1.33 2.46
C ILE A 65 17.71 -1.47 1.67
N TYR A 66 16.65 -1.99 2.32
CA TYR A 66 15.31 -2.19 1.73
C TYR A 66 14.42 -0.97 1.90
N LYS A 67 14.69 -0.19 2.95
CA LYS A 67 13.97 1.03 3.28
C LYS A 67 14.71 2.24 2.71
N VAL A 68 14.87 2.26 1.38
CA VAL A 68 15.47 3.37 0.62
C VAL A 68 14.60 3.79 -0.57
N PRO A 69 14.61 5.08 -0.98
CA PRO A 69 13.89 5.51 -2.17
C PRO A 69 14.40 4.80 -3.41
N LEU A 70 13.51 4.53 -4.36
CA LEU A 70 13.91 3.98 -5.64
C LEU A 70 14.61 5.07 -6.44
N THR A 71 15.82 4.76 -6.88
CA THR A 71 16.70 5.61 -7.69
C THR A 71 17.50 4.69 -8.60
N ASP A 72 18.07 5.21 -9.69
CA ASP A 72 18.90 4.42 -10.60
C ASP A 72 20.15 3.83 -9.93
N LYS A 73 20.63 4.45 -8.85
CA LYS A 73 21.78 4.00 -8.07
C LYS A 73 21.49 2.72 -7.26
N ASN A 74 20.22 2.46 -6.95
CA ASN A 74 19.80 1.35 -6.09
C ASN A 74 19.51 0.07 -6.89
N TYR A 75 20.21 -0.17 -8.00
CA TYR A 75 19.98 -1.34 -8.86
C TYR A 75 20.04 -2.68 -8.10
N LYS A 76 20.90 -2.79 -7.08
CA LYS A 76 20.99 -3.97 -6.21
C LYS A 76 19.65 -4.32 -5.53
N LEU A 77 18.81 -3.32 -5.24
CA LEU A 77 17.49 -3.51 -4.66
C LEU A 77 16.56 -4.32 -5.58
N LYS A 78 16.74 -4.22 -6.90
CA LYS A 78 15.97 -5.01 -7.87
C LYS A 78 16.26 -6.50 -7.71
N ALA A 79 17.54 -6.87 -7.67
CA ALA A 79 17.94 -8.27 -7.47
C ALA A 79 17.40 -8.84 -6.13
N HIS A 80 17.45 -8.04 -5.05
CA HIS A 80 16.85 -8.48 -3.78
C HIS A 80 15.32 -8.61 -3.87
N THR A 81 14.66 -7.73 -4.60
CA THR A 81 13.21 -7.80 -4.84
C THR A 81 12.86 -9.06 -5.62
N ASP A 82 13.65 -9.39 -6.64
CA ASP A 82 13.46 -10.61 -7.44
C ASP A 82 13.62 -11.86 -6.55
N ASN A 83 14.59 -11.87 -5.63
CA ASN A 83 14.73 -12.95 -4.64
C ASN A 83 13.50 -13.08 -3.74
N ILE A 84 12.94 -11.95 -3.26
CA ILE A 84 11.70 -11.95 -2.47
C ILE A 84 10.52 -12.48 -3.29
N ILE A 85 10.38 -12.05 -4.55
CA ILE A 85 9.33 -12.52 -5.47
C ILE A 85 9.45 -14.03 -5.68
N GLN A 86 10.67 -14.52 -5.91
CA GLN A 86 10.94 -15.95 -6.10
C GLN A 86 10.59 -16.73 -4.84
N TYR A 87 11.02 -16.27 -3.66
CA TYR A 87 10.67 -16.87 -2.37
C TYR A 87 9.15 -16.99 -2.17
N ILE A 88 8.40 -15.92 -2.45
CA ILE A 88 6.93 -15.93 -2.33
C ILE A 88 6.30 -16.90 -3.35
N SER A 89 6.87 -16.98 -4.56
CA SER A 89 6.38 -17.86 -5.63
C SER A 89 6.61 -19.34 -5.35
N ASP A 90 7.75 -19.66 -4.74
CA ASP A 90 8.14 -21.03 -4.38
C ASP A 90 7.52 -21.50 -3.06
N PHE A 91 6.85 -20.62 -2.33
CA PHE A 91 6.22 -20.93 -1.06
C PHE A 91 5.14 -22.01 -1.23
N LYS A 92 5.25 -23.10 -0.46
CA LYS A 92 4.37 -24.28 -0.53
C LYS A 92 3.63 -24.51 0.77
N THR A 93 2.46 -25.12 0.64
CA THR A 93 1.68 -25.66 1.76
C THR A 93 2.33 -26.92 2.32
N VAL A 94 1.86 -27.37 3.49
CA VAL A 94 2.25 -28.65 4.12
C VAL A 94 2.08 -29.85 3.18
N GLN A 95 1.16 -29.75 2.20
CA GLN A 95 0.88 -30.78 1.21
C GLN A 95 1.76 -30.68 -0.06
N GLY A 96 2.74 -29.78 -0.07
CA GLY A 96 3.64 -29.55 -1.22
C GLY A 96 3.05 -28.70 -2.34
N LEU A 97 1.78 -28.29 -2.25
CA LEU A 97 1.14 -27.44 -3.26
C LEU A 97 1.61 -25.98 -3.15
N LEU A 98 1.97 -25.36 -4.28
CA LEU A 98 2.38 -23.96 -4.37
C LEU A 98 1.26 -23.01 -3.89
N ILE A 99 1.64 -21.97 -3.14
CA ILE A 99 0.66 -21.04 -2.55
C ILE A 99 -0.08 -20.20 -3.59
N LEU A 100 0.49 -20.05 -4.78
CA LEU A 100 -0.15 -19.38 -5.91
C LEU A 100 -1.21 -20.24 -6.61
N LYS A 101 -1.27 -21.55 -6.32
CA LYS A 101 -2.27 -22.48 -6.87
C LYS A 101 -3.46 -22.71 -5.94
N ILE A 102 -3.38 -22.30 -4.67
CA ILE A 102 -4.47 -22.46 -3.71
C ILE A 102 -5.48 -21.30 -3.78
N TYR A 103 -6.65 -21.52 -3.19
CA TYR A 103 -7.70 -20.51 -3.07
C TYR A 103 -7.23 -19.22 -2.38
N ARG A 104 -6.36 -19.33 -1.37
CA ARG A 104 -5.84 -18.19 -0.59
C ARG A 104 -4.60 -17.52 -1.20
N LYS A 105 -4.47 -17.50 -2.51
CA LYS A 105 -3.33 -16.92 -3.24
C LYS A 105 -3.31 -15.38 -3.27
N VAL A 106 -4.46 -14.72 -3.04
CA VAL A 106 -4.68 -13.30 -3.35
C VAL A 106 -3.66 -12.38 -2.69
N GLY A 107 -3.37 -12.58 -1.40
CA GLY A 107 -2.42 -11.73 -0.67
C GLY A 107 -0.99 -11.86 -1.22
N PHE A 108 -0.55 -13.09 -1.46
CA PHE A 108 0.78 -13.39 -2.00
C PHE A 108 0.94 -12.89 -3.44
N LEU A 109 -0.08 -13.13 -4.27
CA LEU A 109 -0.14 -12.61 -5.63
C LEU A 109 -0.08 -11.08 -5.65
N GLY A 110 -0.83 -10.43 -4.74
CA GLY A 110 -0.79 -8.99 -4.55
C GLY A 110 0.63 -8.50 -4.28
N PHE A 111 1.34 -9.08 -3.31
CA PHE A 111 2.75 -8.74 -3.06
C PHE A 111 3.62 -8.85 -4.31
N ILE A 112 3.55 -9.96 -5.04
CA ILE A 112 4.37 -10.17 -6.25
C ILE A 112 4.07 -9.09 -7.28
N ILE A 113 2.80 -8.84 -7.58
CA ILE A 113 2.39 -7.82 -8.56
C ILE A 113 2.93 -6.45 -8.15
N CYS A 114 2.82 -6.11 -6.88
CA CYS A 114 3.19 -4.79 -6.40
C CYS A 114 4.71 -4.58 -6.40
N LEU A 115 5.48 -5.61 -6.02
CA LEU A 115 6.93 -5.59 -6.08
C LEU A 115 7.41 -5.45 -7.54
N LYS A 116 6.83 -6.22 -8.48
CA LYS A 116 7.17 -6.10 -9.91
C LYS A 116 6.84 -4.72 -10.47
N ASN A 117 5.59 -4.29 -10.28
CA ASN A 117 5.10 -3.01 -10.84
C ASN A 117 5.84 -1.80 -10.27
N THR A 118 6.37 -1.89 -9.05
CA THR A 118 7.14 -0.81 -8.44
C THR A 118 8.38 -0.44 -9.26
N PHE A 119 9.10 -1.44 -9.79
CA PHE A 119 10.30 -1.20 -10.60
C PHE A 119 9.97 -0.82 -12.04
N GLU A 120 8.93 -1.43 -12.62
CA GLU A 120 8.42 -1.04 -13.95
C GLU A 120 7.91 0.41 -13.94
N LEU A 121 7.20 0.81 -12.88
CA LEU A 121 6.75 2.19 -12.70
C LEU A 121 7.93 3.15 -12.58
N TRP A 122 8.98 2.78 -11.84
CA TRP A 122 10.19 3.60 -11.77
C TRP A 122 10.82 3.83 -13.14
N TYR A 123 10.85 2.81 -14.00
CA TYR A 123 11.42 2.93 -15.35
C TYR A 123 10.68 3.96 -16.22
N VAL A 124 9.37 4.09 -16.06
CA VAL A 124 8.57 5.13 -16.73
C VAL A 124 8.77 6.49 -16.07
N LEU A 125 8.72 6.54 -14.74
CA LEU A 125 8.80 7.79 -13.99
C LEU A 125 10.14 8.51 -14.12
N LYS A 126 11.25 7.78 -14.24
CA LYS A 126 12.57 8.40 -14.45
C LYS A 126 12.68 9.14 -15.80
N GLN A 127 11.88 8.77 -16.80
CA GLN A 127 11.82 9.48 -18.08
C GLN A 127 11.16 10.86 -17.93
N LEU A 128 10.42 11.08 -16.85
CA LEU A 128 9.82 12.35 -16.46
C LEU A 128 10.75 13.18 -15.53
N GLU A 129 12.05 12.90 -15.55
CA GLU A 129 13.07 13.60 -14.74
C GLU A 129 12.85 13.52 -13.23
N LEU A 130 12.14 12.49 -12.75
CA LEU A 130 12.00 12.24 -11.31
C LEU A 130 13.31 11.74 -10.71
N ASN A 131 13.81 12.44 -9.69
CA ASN A 131 15.06 12.09 -9.01
C ASN A 131 14.97 10.81 -8.17
N TYR A 132 13.80 10.52 -7.59
CA TYR A 132 13.56 9.37 -6.75
C TYR A 132 12.07 9.04 -6.66
N LEU A 133 11.75 7.83 -6.20
CA LEU A 133 10.38 7.38 -5.97
C LEU A 133 10.16 6.89 -4.53
N LEU A 134 9.12 7.46 -3.90
CA LEU A 134 8.65 7.08 -2.57
C LEU A 134 7.41 6.18 -2.71
N THR A 135 7.60 4.87 -2.51
CA THR A 135 6.54 3.87 -2.70
C THR A 135 5.34 4.06 -1.77
N PHE A 136 5.51 4.75 -0.64
CA PHE A 136 4.41 5.09 0.25
C PHE A 136 3.31 5.95 -0.41
N LYS A 137 3.66 6.78 -1.41
CA LYS A 137 2.70 7.67 -2.07
C LYS A 137 1.62 6.91 -2.84
N PHE A 138 1.90 5.66 -3.23
CA PHE A 138 0.92 4.78 -3.89
C PHE A 138 0.08 3.97 -2.90
N ASN A 139 0.43 4.00 -1.61
CA ASN A 139 -0.37 3.32 -0.59
C ASN A 139 -1.63 4.12 -0.29
N GLN A 140 -2.74 3.41 -0.10
CA GLN A 140 -4.05 4.02 0.20
C GLN A 140 -4.18 4.54 1.63
N ASN A 141 -3.06 4.68 2.34
CA ASN A 141 -3.04 5.22 3.69
C ASN A 141 -3.57 6.66 3.70
N HIS A 142 -3.27 7.46 2.67
CA HIS A 142 -3.80 8.82 2.55
C HIS A 142 -5.33 8.84 2.51
N LEU A 143 -5.96 7.96 1.72
CA LEU A 143 -7.41 7.82 1.67
C LEU A 143 -8.00 7.34 3.00
N LYS A 144 -7.33 6.40 3.67
CA LYS A 144 -7.77 5.91 4.99
C LYS A 144 -7.71 7.00 6.05
N THR A 145 -6.62 7.75 6.11
CA THR A 145 -6.50 8.90 7.02
C THR A 145 -7.58 9.94 6.72
N TYR A 146 -7.90 10.16 5.44
CA TYR A 146 -8.99 11.04 5.04
C TYR A 146 -10.37 10.54 5.53
N PHE A 147 -10.67 9.26 5.37
CA PHE A 147 -11.91 8.69 5.90
C PHE A 147 -12.00 8.74 7.44
N ILE A 148 -10.87 8.57 8.14
CA ILE A 148 -10.80 8.77 9.59
C ILE A 148 -11.14 10.22 9.94
N ALA A 149 -10.60 11.19 9.21
CA ALA A 149 -10.89 12.61 9.40
C ALA A 149 -12.36 12.95 9.12
N ILE A 150 -13.02 12.25 8.18
CA ILE A 150 -14.47 12.41 7.96
C ILE A 150 -15.25 11.87 9.16
N ARG A 151 -14.93 10.66 9.63
CA ARG A 151 -15.62 10.01 10.75
C ARG A 151 -15.46 10.80 12.05
N SER A 152 -14.29 11.38 12.30
CA SER A 152 -14.04 12.20 13.49
C SER A 152 -14.88 13.47 13.56
N ARG A 153 -15.48 13.93 12.44
CA ARG A 153 -16.41 15.07 12.45
C ARG A 153 -17.79 14.72 12.98
N GLY A 154 -18.13 13.44 13.06
CA GLY A 154 -19.40 12.95 13.60
C GLY A 154 -19.44 12.87 15.13
N GLY A 155 -18.34 13.17 15.83
CA GLY A 155 -18.24 12.96 17.28
C GLY A 155 -18.38 11.48 17.62
N PHE A 156 -19.43 11.12 18.37
CA PHE A 156 -19.76 9.74 18.70
C PHE A 156 -20.44 8.97 17.56
N ASN A 157 -20.71 9.61 16.42
CA ASN A 157 -21.25 8.93 15.25
C ASN A 157 -20.14 8.40 14.34
N ASP A 158 -19.71 7.17 14.62
CA ASP A 158 -18.70 6.50 13.82
C ASP A 158 -19.16 6.16 12.39
N ASN A 159 -20.47 6.01 12.14
CA ASN A 159 -21.01 5.57 10.85
C ASN A 159 -21.92 6.66 10.25
N PRO A 160 -21.34 7.72 9.64
CA PRO A 160 -22.15 8.78 9.05
C PRO A 160 -23.00 8.25 7.89
N ASN A 161 -24.23 8.77 7.78
CA ASN A 161 -25.04 8.57 6.59
C ASN A 161 -24.49 9.39 5.40
N ALA A 162 -25.03 9.18 4.21
CA ALA A 162 -24.53 9.83 2.99
C ALA A 162 -24.54 11.38 3.07
N GLN A 163 -25.56 11.97 3.70
CA GLN A 163 -25.68 13.43 3.85
C GLN A 163 -24.66 13.98 4.87
N GLN A 164 -24.44 13.26 5.98
CA GLN A 164 -23.42 13.58 6.97
C GLN A 164 -22.02 13.47 6.38
N PHE A 165 -21.76 12.41 5.59
CA PHE A 165 -20.52 12.24 4.84
C PHE A 165 -20.30 13.42 3.88
N GLN A 166 -21.30 13.77 3.07
CA GLN A 166 -21.21 14.88 2.11
C GLN A 166 -20.93 16.22 2.81
N THR A 167 -21.59 16.46 3.94
CA THR A 167 -21.40 17.69 4.73
C THR A 167 -20.00 17.76 5.31
N ALA A 168 -19.50 16.66 5.89
CA ALA A 168 -18.15 16.57 6.43
C ALA A 168 -17.08 16.71 5.32
N TYR A 169 -17.31 16.07 4.16
CA TYR A 169 -16.46 16.17 2.97
C TYR A 169 -16.33 17.61 2.48
N LYS A 170 -17.46 18.30 2.26
CA LYS A 170 -17.49 19.71 1.85
C LYS A 170 -16.74 20.60 2.84
N ARG A 171 -16.97 20.38 4.15
CA ARG A 171 -16.30 21.15 5.21
C ARG A 171 -14.79 20.93 5.24
N LEU A 172 -14.32 19.73 4.94
CA LEU A 172 -12.89 19.42 4.87
C LEU A 172 -12.24 20.09 3.65
N ILE A 173 -12.90 20.10 2.49
CA ILE A 173 -12.38 20.78 1.28
C ILE A 173 -12.28 22.28 1.50
N VAL A 174 -13.39 22.92 1.88
CA VAL A 174 -13.46 24.38 2.05
C VAL A 174 -12.41 24.88 3.04
N ARG A 175 -12.15 24.15 4.15
CA ARG A 175 -11.11 24.53 5.10
C ARG A 175 -9.70 24.55 4.49
N HIS A 176 -9.40 23.66 3.54
CA HIS A 176 -8.08 23.62 2.89
C HIS A 176 -7.92 24.68 1.80
N GLU A 177 -9.03 25.18 1.22
CA GLU A 177 -9.01 26.17 0.14
C GLU A 177 -9.14 27.62 0.63
N ILE A 178 -9.59 27.85 1.86
CA ILE A 178 -9.62 29.19 2.44
C ILE A 178 -8.19 29.62 2.75
N SER A 179 -7.65 30.47 1.88
CA SER A 179 -6.48 31.31 2.14
C SER A 179 -6.95 32.63 2.75
N ALA A 180 -6.27 33.11 3.79
CA ALA A 180 -6.58 34.42 4.36
C ALA A 180 -6.37 35.50 3.29
N LEU A 181 -7.37 36.38 3.11
CA LEU A 181 -7.22 37.53 2.23
C LEU A 181 -6.23 38.52 2.87
N GLU A 182 -5.26 39.03 2.09
CA GLU A 182 -4.24 40.00 2.57
C GLU A 182 -4.84 41.30 3.16
N LYS A 183 -6.11 41.60 2.88
CA LYS A 183 -6.83 42.79 3.37
C LYS A 183 -7.90 42.49 4.43
N SER A 184 -7.95 41.28 4.96
CA SER A 184 -8.98 40.93 5.97
C SER A 184 -8.51 41.27 7.38
N ASN A 185 -9.41 41.82 8.20
CA ASN A 185 -9.15 42.12 9.62
C ASN A 185 -9.23 40.87 10.53
N CYS A 186 -9.36 39.67 9.96
CA CYS A 186 -9.48 38.43 10.71
C CYS A 186 -8.21 37.60 10.54
N LEU A 187 -7.47 37.41 11.65
CA LEU A 187 -6.40 36.42 11.71
C LEU A 187 -7.02 35.02 11.72
N ILE A 188 -6.42 34.08 10.98
CA ILE A 188 -6.77 32.67 11.12
C ILE A 188 -6.43 32.27 12.56
N ASN A 189 -7.46 32.04 13.38
CA ASN A 189 -7.26 31.41 14.68
C ASN A 189 -6.88 29.94 14.41
N ASP A 190 -5.59 29.68 14.38
CA ASP A 190 -5.02 28.34 14.46
C ASP A 190 -5.46 27.71 15.79
N ILE A 191 -6.61 27.05 15.79
CA ILE A 191 -6.91 26.05 16.80
C ILE A 191 -5.96 24.89 16.52
N HIS A 192 -4.80 24.95 17.17
CA HIS A 192 -3.90 23.82 17.32
C HIS A 192 -4.68 22.67 17.97
N ILE A 193 -4.93 21.61 17.19
CA ILE A 193 -5.26 20.28 17.70
C ILE A 193 -3.96 19.48 17.69
#